data_AF-A0A6N2BQV3-F1
#
_entry.id   AF-A0A6N2BQV3-F1
#
_cell.length_a   1.000
_cell.length_b   1.000
_cell.length_c   1.000
_cell.angle_alpha   90.00
_cell.angle_beta   90.00
_cell.angle_gamma   90.00
#
_symmetry.space_group_name_H-M   'P 1'
#
loop_
_entity.id
_entity.type
_entity.pdbx_description
1 polymer ?
#
loop_
_entity_poly.entity_id
_entity_poly.type
_entity_poly.pdbx_seq_one_letter_code
_entity_poly.pdbx_strand_id
1 'polypeptide(L)'
;MQHRQEIDRHRSVVVELPLEDGNGDCASFDLEKAVCSHGLFMMAPNRWDTLSKTLERPLRLSENINDDDHEQSVLVQITQPSDYPHSLLLRVLGTDSLSTIHQRSLLGQVRRMVRLSVEEDKRVKQFQEICGEAKERGFGRVFRSPTLFEDMVKCMLLCNCQWSRTLSMAEALCELQLELNCPSSAASFPDPDNQNQLKGLASKSQHFTPRTPAGKELRKRAGAYGCSRNLLERLNKVEEIVDIDKPGVTVTPAFSVGEEVLQKSNLCQDTTEVWEVSISAPLNPDPSEDRKLSSFNQLGNFPSPKQLASIDESFLAKRCGLGYRAGRIIKLAKGIVEGSIQLNEFEEACSNPSLSNYDKMAEQLREIDGFGPFTCANVLMCLGYYHVIPTDSETIRHLKQVHARTSTIQNVQRDVENIYGKYAPFQFLAYWSEVWHFYEERFGKLSEMPHSEYKLITAANMRRKRNGKCKKLKIASTEKLGV
;
A
#
# COMPACT_ATOMS: atom_id res chain seq x y z
N MET A 1 29.83 -3.21 24.21
CA MET A 1 28.56 -2.68 24.76
C MET A 1 27.76 -2.14 23.59
N GLN A 2 26.67 -2.79 23.21
CA GLN A 2 25.76 -2.30 22.16
C GLN A 2 24.82 -1.27 22.79
N HIS A 3 24.94 0.00 22.42
CA HIS A 3 23.90 0.98 22.71
C HIS A 3 22.68 0.66 21.84
N ARG A 4 21.74 -0.07 22.44
CA ARG A 4 20.37 -0.22 21.95
C ARG A 4 19.73 1.16 22.09
N GLN A 5 19.41 1.84 20.98
CA GLN A 5 18.48 2.97 21.00
C GLN A 5 17.11 2.40 21.40
N GLU A 6 16.82 2.37 22.69
CA GLU A 6 15.44 2.36 23.16
C GLU A 6 14.86 3.70 22.71
N ILE A 7 13.92 3.65 21.77
CA ILE A 7 13.06 4.80 21.47
C ILE A 7 12.39 5.14 22.80
N ASP A 8 12.71 6.30 23.36
CA ASP A 8 12.08 6.79 24.58
C ASP A 8 10.60 7.04 24.29
N ARG A 9 9.76 6.05 24.65
CA ARG A 9 8.31 6.05 24.41
C ARG A 9 7.57 7.06 25.29
N HIS A 10 8.24 7.70 26.25
CA HIS A 10 7.65 8.73 27.08
C HIS A 10 7.53 10.09 26.36
N ARG A 11 8.35 10.32 25.33
CA ARG A 11 8.33 11.56 24.53
C ARG A 11 7.52 11.33 23.26
N SER A 12 6.34 11.94 23.16
CA SER A 12 5.53 11.89 21.95
C SER A 12 4.73 13.17 21.70
N VAL A 13 4.51 13.47 20.43
CA VAL A 13 3.63 14.56 19.97
C VAL A 13 2.46 13.96 19.22
N VAL A 14 1.25 14.45 19.47
CA VAL A 14 0.06 14.04 18.72
C VAL A 14 -0.29 15.16 17.73
N VAL A 15 -0.50 14.78 16.47
CA VAL A 15 -0.97 15.66 15.41
C VAL A 15 -2.31 15.14 14.92
N GLU A 16 -3.27 16.04 14.76
CA GLU A 16 -4.60 15.68 14.28
C GLU A 16 -4.70 15.85 12.76
N LEU A 17 -5.31 14.86 12.10
CA LEU A 17 -5.71 14.92 10.71
C LEU A 17 -7.24 14.86 10.62
N PRO A 18 -7.93 16.01 10.41
CA PRO A 18 -9.37 16.01 10.29
C PRO A 18 -9.82 15.24 9.05
N LEU A 19 -10.89 14.47 9.20
CA LEU A 19 -11.62 13.82 8.12
C LEU A 19 -12.78 14.73 7.75
N GLU A 20 -12.88 15.10 6.47
CA GLU A 20 -13.99 15.95 6.03
C GLU A 20 -15.30 15.15 6.11
N ASP A 21 -16.26 15.66 6.90
CA ASP A 21 -17.62 15.14 6.91
C ASP A 21 -18.28 15.46 5.58
N GLY A 22 -18.20 14.51 4.64
CA GLY A 22 -18.92 14.63 3.38
C GLY A 22 -20.42 14.70 3.65
N ASN A 23 -20.99 15.91 3.61
CA ASN A 23 -22.44 16.23 3.63
C ASN A 23 -23.34 14.99 3.62
N GLY A 24 -23.71 14.48 4.80
CA GLY A 24 -24.85 13.58 5.09
C GLY A 24 -24.95 12.20 4.43
N ASP A 25 -24.38 11.98 3.24
CA ASP A 25 -24.68 10.84 2.36
C ASP A 25 -23.46 9.95 2.05
N CYS A 26 -22.27 10.28 2.56
CA CYS A 26 -21.09 9.43 2.41
C CYS A 26 -20.98 8.42 3.55
N ALA A 27 -20.61 7.16 3.22
CA ALA A 27 -20.07 6.28 4.24
C ALA A 27 -18.86 6.98 4.89
N SER A 28 -18.89 7.12 6.21
CA SER A 28 -17.81 7.72 7.00
C SER A 28 -16.50 6.99 6.70
N PHE A 29 -15.39 7.73 6.64
CA PHE A 29 -14.07 7.14 6.50
C PHE A 29 -13.80 6.14 7.65
N ASP A 30 -13.18 5.01 7.31
CA ASP A 30 -12.80 3.95 8.25
C ASP A 30 -11.33 3.59 7.99
N LEU A 31 -10.48 3.79 9.01
CA LEU A 31 -9.05 3.58 8.92
C LEU A 31 -8.70 2.12 8.70
N GLU A 32 -9.38 1.20 9.38
CA GLU A 32 -9.15 -0.24 9.24
C GLU A 32 -9.44 -0.67 7.80
N LYS A 33 -10.56 -0.26 7.23
CA LYS A 33 -10.90 -0.56 5.84
C LYS A 33 -9.96 0.12 4.85
N ALA A 34 -9.53 1.35 5.11
CA ALA A 34 -8.61 2.07 4.24
C ALA A 34 -7.23 1.41 4.23
N VAL A 35 -6.67 1.08 5.39
CA VAL A 35 -5.33 0.47 5.53
C VAL A 35 -5.35 -1.00 5.09
N CYS A 36 -6.30 -1.80 5.59
CA CYS A 36 -6.37 -3.23 5.30
C CYS A 36 -7.07 -3.58 3.98
N SER A 37 -7.03 -2.68 2.99
CA SER A 37 -7.68 -2.84 1.69
C SER A 37 -6.85 -3.57 0.63
N HIS A 38 -5.53 -3.69 0.82
CA HIS A 38 -4.63 -4.17 -0.23
C HIS A 38 -3.33 -4.74 0.35
N GLY A 39 -2.70 -5.72 -0.32
CA GLY A 39 -1.50 -6.40 0.19
C GLY A 39 -0.32 -5.50 0.56
N LEU A 40 -0.26 -4.26 0.06
CA LEU A 40 0.81 -3.30 0.38
C LEU A 40 0.89 -2.96 1.89
N PHE A 41 -0.22 -2.99 2.65
CA PHE A 41 -0.17 -2.74 4.10
C PHE A 41 0.57 -3.85 4.86
N MET A 42 0.65 -5.05 4.29
CA MET A 42 1.37 -6.18 4.88
C MET A 42 2.88 -6.13 4.62
N MET A 43 3.31 -5.30 3.67
CA MET A 43 4.72 -5.13 3.33
C MET A 43 5.38 -4.14 4.29
N ALA A 44 6.60 -4.46 4.73
CA ALA A 44 7.45 -3.54 5.47
C ALA A 44 7.55 -2.16 4.77
N PRO A 45 7.66 -1.06 5.53
CA PRO A 45 7.83 -1.01 6.98
C PRO A 45 6.51 -0.98 7.78
N ASN A 46 5.38 -1.27 7.14
CA ASN A 46 4.07 -1.21 7.80
C ASN A 46 3.92 -2.29 8.87
N ARG A 47 3.29 -1.91 9.99
CA ARG A 47 2.83 -2.82 11.04
C ARG A 47 1.42 -2.42 11.45
N TRP A 48 0.49 -3.37 11.32
CA TRP A 48 -0.88 -3.18 11.73
C TRP A 48 -1.10 -3.87 13.07
N ASP A 49 -1.50 -3.12 14.09
CA ASP A 49 -1.96 -3.68 15.35
C ASP A 49 -3.44 -4.03 15.25
N THR A 50 -3.72 -5.32 15.29
CA THR A 50 -5.07 -5.88 15.16
C THR A 50 -5.98 -5.53 16.33
N LEU A 51 -5.41 -5.28 17.52
CA LEU A 51 -6.16 -5.01 18.74
C LEU A 51 -6.55 -3.54 18.84
N SER A 52 -5.58 -2.65 18.67
CA SER A 52 -5.79 -1.19 18.74
C SER A 52 -6.20 -0.55 17.41
N LYS A 53 -6.29 -1.35 16.33
CA LYS A 53 -6.61 -0.88 14.95
C LYS A 53 -5.73 0.29 14.52
N THR A 54 -4.44 0.18 14.83
CA THR A 54 -3.45 1.24 14.65
C THR A 54 -2.41 0.82 13.63
N LEU A 55 -2.12 1.69 12.67
CA LEU A 55 -1.00 1.55 11.75
C LEU A 55 0.24 2.19 12.37
N GLU A 56 1.27 1.39 12.61
CA GLU A 56 2.58 1.84 13.06
C GLU A 56 3.58 1.71 11.92
N ARG A 57 4.28 2.81 11.58
CA ARG A 57 5.39 2.80 10.63
C ARG A 57 6.31 4.00 10.79
N PRO A 58 7.58 3.89 10.39
CA PRO A 58 8.43 5.05 10.18
C PRO A 58 7.94 5.91 9.00
N LEU A 59 7.97 7.23 9.18
CA LEU A 59 7.71 8.26 8.16
C LEU A 59 8.85 9.28 8.16
N ARG A 60 9.00 9.99 7.04
CA ARG A 60 10.08 10.97 6.87
C ARG A 60 9.60 12.37 7.23
N LEU A 61 10.37 13.07 8.03
CA LEU A 61 10.24 14.51 8.19
C LEU A 61 11.26 15.16 7.26
N SER A 62 10.77 16.02 6.38
CA SER A 62 11.62 16.84 5.53
C SER A 62 11.14 18.29 5.61
N GLU A 63 12.10 19.21 5.62
CA GLU A 63 11.86 20.65 5.60
C GLU A 63 11.54 21.15 4.19
N ASN A 64 11.88 20.39 3.14
CA ASN A 64 11.61 20.76 1.76
C ASN A 64 11.32 19.52 0.90
N ILE A 65 10.29 19.58 0.04
CA ILE A 65 9.85 18.45 -0.79
C ILE A 65 10.99 17.93 -1.70
N ASN A 66 11.98 18.78 -1.98
CA ASN A 66 13.11 18.49 -2.87
C ASN A 66 14.47 18.40 -2.15
N ASP A 67 14.51 18.48 -0.81
CA ASP A 67 15.76 18.44 -0.05
C ASP A 67 15.85 17.19 0.82
N ASP A 68 16.32 16.08 0.23
CA ASP A 68 16.51 14.83 0.97
C ASP A 68 17.81 14.81 1.82
N ASP A 69 18.61 15.89 1.89
CA ASP A 69 19.89 15.86 2.61
C ASP A 69 19.72 15.94 4.14
N HIS A 70 18.52 16.32 4.61
CA HIS A 70 18.16 16.45 6.02
C HIS A 70 16.87 15.68 6.39
N GLU A 71 16.65 14.50 5.82
CA GLU A 71 15.50 13.66 6.18
C GLU A 71 15.67 13.00 7.55
N GLN A 72 14.76 13.30 8.49
CA GLN A 72 14.66 12.57 9.75
C GLN A 72 13.57 11.50 9.66
N SER A 73 13.90 10.25 9.96
CA SER A 73 12.88 9.20 10.09
C SER A 73 12.34 9.17 11.51
N VAL A 74 11.01 9.25 11.66
CA VAL A 74 10.32 9.18 12.95
C VAL A 74 9.27 8.06 12.92
N LEU A 75 9.09 7.37 14.05
CA LEU A 75 8.09 6.33 14.19
C LEU A 75 6.73 6.97 14.48
N VAL A 76 5.72 6.62 13.70
CA VAL A 76 4.38 7.20 13.79
C VAL A 76 3.34 6.11 13.97
N GLN A 77 2.45 6.31 14.93
CA GLN A 77 1.24 5.52 15.13
C GLN A 77 0.04 6.33 14.63
N ILE A 78 -0.75 5.73 13.73
CA ILE A 78 -1.93 6.33 13.11
C ILE A 78 -3.14 5.54 13.57
N THR A 79 -4.04 6.20 14.28
CA THR A 79 -5.26 5.57 14.83
C THR A 79 -6.49 6.43 14.56
N GLN A 80 -7.66 5.80 14.52
CA GLN A 80 -8.96 6.46 14.44
C GLN A 80 -9.73 6.10 15.73
N PRO A 81 -9.75 6.99 16.73
CA PRO A 81 -10.43 6.72 17.99
C PRO A 81 -11.94 6.56 17.78
N SER A 82 -12.56 5.59 18.48
CA SER A 82 -14.01 5.35 18.36
C SER A 82 -14.86 6.46 18.95
N ASP A 83 -14.32 7.19 19.93
CA ASP A 83 -14.92 8.36 20.58
C ASP A 83 -14.75 9.63 19.74
N TYR A 84 -13.82 9.63 18.78
CA TYR A 84 -13.55 10.76 17.90
C TYR A 84 -13.36 10.30 16.45
N PRO A 85 -14.43 9.80 15.79
CA PRO A 85 -14.32 9.14 14.48
C PRO A 85 -14.07 10.11 13.32
N HIS A 86 -14.20 11.42 13.54
CA HIS A 86 -14.05 12.47 12.52
C HIS A 86 -12.61 12.93 12.30
N SER A 87 -11.63 12.33 12.99
CA SER A 87 -10.21 12.65 12.81
C SER A 87 -9.34 11.41 12.96
N LEU A 88 -8.16 11.46 12.33
CA LEU A 88 -7.07 10.53 12.61
C LEU A 88 -6.08 11.18 13.56
N LEU A 89 -5.65 10.44 14.59
CA LEU A 89 -4.61 10.86 15.51
C LEU A 89 -3.28 10.25 15.10
N LEU A 90 -2.30 11.10 14.84
CA LEU A 90 -0.94 10.73 14.47
C LEU A 90 -0.02 10.98 15.66
N ARG A 91 0.32 9.92 16.40
CA ARG A 91 1.29 9.99 17.51
C ARG A 91 2.70 9.77 16.95
N VAL A 92 3.53 10.80 17.02
CA VAL A 92 4.95 10.79 16.64
C VAL A 92 5.79 10.48 17.87
N LEU A 93 6.54 9.38 17.84
CA LEU A 93 7.34 8.90 18.97
C LEU A 93 8.77 9.45 18.94
N GLY A 94 9.37 9.65 20.11
CA GLY A 94 10.76 10.07 20.27
C GLY A 94 11.00 11.56 20.02
N THR A 95 9.97 12.39 20.09
CA THR A 95 10.07 13.86 19.95
C THR A 95 9.13 14.59 20.92
N ASP A 96 9.51 15.80 21.34
CA ASP A 96 8.70 16.69 22.19
C ASP A 96 7.98 17.78 21.39
N SER A 97 8.44 18.04 20.16
CA SER A 97 7.88 19.11 19.33
C SER A 97 8.00 18.75 17.87
N LEU A 98 7.05 19.23 17.07
CA LEU A 98 7.06 19.07 15.62
C LEU A 98 6.80 20.43 14.99
N SER A 99 7.72 20.89 14.13
CA SER A 99 7.54 22.14 13.40
C SER A 99 6.32 22.07 12.47
N THR A 100 5.74 23.21 12.11
CA THR A 100 4.59 23.27 11.19
C THR A 100 4.90 22.64 9.83
N ILE A 101 6.16 22.73 9.37
CA ILE A 101 6.60 22.12 8.10
C ILE A 101 6.64 20.60 8.23
N HIS A 102 7.19 20.08 9.32
CA HIS A 102 7.20 18.65 9.62
C HIS A 102 5.78 18.08 9.80
N GLN A 103 4.89 18.82 10.48
CA GLN A 103 3.47 18.47 10.58
C GLN A 103 2.82 18.37 9.19
N ARG A 104 3.03 19.37 8.32
CA ARG A 104 2.47 19.36 6.96
C ARG A 104 2.99 18.18 6.14
N SER A 105 4.30 17.92 6.19
CA SER A 105 4.93 16.79 5.51
C SER A 105 4.37 15.44 5.98
N LEU A 106 4.21 15.28 7.30
CA LEU A 106 3.63 14.09 7.91
C LEU A 106 2.18 13.88 7.47
N LEU A 107 1.35 14.92 7.58
CA LEU A 107 -0.06 14.86 7.19
C LEU A 107 -0.21 14.57 5.70
N GLY A 108 0.65 15.13 4.85
CA GLY A 108 0.69 14.84 3.41
C GLY A 108 0.95 13.36 3.11
N GLN A 109 1.94 12.76 3.78
CA GLN A 109 2.24 11.33 3.65
C GLN A 109 1.06 10.45 4.10
N VAL A 110 0.43 10.76 5.23
CA VAL A 110 -0.72 9.99 5.72
C VAL A 110 -1.92 10.13 4.78
N ARG A 111 -2.27 11.35 4.36
CA ARG A 111 -3.31 11.57 3.33
C ARG A 111 -3.03 10.78 2.06
N ARG A 112 -1.77 10.73 1.61
CA ARG A 112 -1.35 9.94 0.45
C ARG A 112 -1.65 8.45 0.66
N MET A 113 -1.23 7.89 1.79
CA MET A 113 -1.32 6.45 2.08
C MET A 113 -2.78 5.95 2.11
N VAL A 114 -3.66 6.69 2.78
CA VAL A 114 -5.07 6.33 2.95
C VAL A 114 -6.00 6.98 1.91
N ARG A 115 -5.43 7.72 0.96
CA ARG A 115 -6.13 8.41 -0.14
C ARG A 115 -7.27 9.30 0.34
N LEU A 116 -6.92 10.24 1.21
CA LEU A 116 -7.81 11.28 1.69
C LEU A 116 -7.73 12.50 0.78
N SER A 117 -8.71 12.64 -0.12
CA SER A 117 -8.97 13.84 -0.91
C SER A 117 -10.43 13.86 -1.38
N VAL A 118 -10.95 15.05 -1.68
CA VAL A 118 -12.31 15.24 -2.19
C VAL A 118 -12.54 14.44 -3.48
N GLU A 119 -11.54 14.36 -4.35
CA GLU A 119 -11.60 13.63 -5.61
C GLU A 119 -11.68 12.12 -5.38
N GLU A 120 -10.90 11.58 -4.43
CA GLU A 120 -10.99 10.16 -4.11
C GLU A 120 -12.33 9.82 -3.45
N ASP A 121 -12.88 10.70 -2.61
CA ASP A 121 -14.21 10.52 -2.03
C ASP A 121 -15.30 10.43 -3.10
N LYS A 122 -15.25 11.30 -4.11
CA LYS A 122 -16.14 11.22 -5.28
C LYS A 122 -15.97 9.90 -6.03
N ARG A 123 -14.73 9.45 -6.27
CA ARG A 123 -14.43 8.16 -6.94
C ARG A 123 -15.00 6.97 -6.17
N VAL A 124 -14.83 6.96 -4.84
CA VAL A 124 -15.36 5.88 -3.98
C VAL A 124 -16.88 5.83 -4.05
N LYS A 125 -17.55 6.99 -3.98
CA LYS A 125 -19.02 7.07 -4.11
C LYS A 125 -19.50 6.51 -5.45
N GLN A 126 -18.92 6.99 -6.56
CA GLN A 126 -19.25 6.52 -7.90
C GLN A 126 -19.02 5.01 -8.06
N PHE A 127 -17.90 4.49 -7.54
CA PHE A 127 -17.62 3.06 -7.58
C PHE A 127 -18.66 2.25 -6.79
N GLN A 128 -19.04 2.71 -5.59
CA GLN A 128 -20.02 2.04 -4.74
C GLN A 128 -21.44 2.10 -5.30
N GLU A 129 -21.78 3.11 -6.10
CA GLU A 129 -23.03 3.16 -6.87
C GLU A 129 -23.07 2.10 -7.97
N ILE A 130 -21.93 1.86 -8.65
CA ILE A 130 -21.81 0.84 -9.70
C ILE A 130 -21.71 -0.58 -9.10
N CYS A 131 -21.05 -0.72 -7.93
CA CYS A 131 -20.81 -1.98 -7.25
C CYS A 131 -21.41 -1.96 -5.84
N GLY A 132 -22.70 -2.30 -5.73
CA GLY A 132 -23.42 -2.32 -4.44
C GLY A 132 -22.78 -3.22 -3.38
N GLU A 133 -22.21 -4.37 -3.77
CA GLU A 133 -21.49 -5.25 -2.84
C GLU A 133 -20.27 -4.55 -2.20
N ALA A 134 -19.59 -3.67 -2.94
CA ALA A 134 -18.48 -2.90 -2.37
C ALA A 134 -18.98 -1.87 -1.35
N LYS A 135 -20.17 -1.27 -1.58
CA LYS A 135 -20.83 -0.37 -0.62
C LYS A 135 -21.15 -1.09 0.69
N GLU A 136 -21.75 -2.28 0.61
CA GLU A 136 -22.10 -3.09 1.80
C GLU A 136 -20.87 -3.45 2.63
N ARG A 137 -19.74 -3.74 1.97
CA ARG A 137 -18.46 -4.03 2.64
C ARG A 137 -17.73 -2.76 3.10
N GLY A 138 -18.09 -1.58 2.57
CA GLY A 138 -17.36 -0.33 2.77
C GLY A 138 -15.99 -0.31 2.06
N PHE A 139 -15.86 -1.05 0.96
CA PHE A 139 -14.64 -1.09 0.14
C PHE A 139 -14.68 0.02 -0.93
N GLY A 140 -13.51 0.54 -1.29
CA GLY A 140 -13.39 1.53 -2.36
C GLY A 140 -12.05 2.27 -2.39
N ARG A 141 -11.37 2.38 -1.24
CA ARG A 141 -10.00 2.91 -1.16
C ARG A 141 -8.99 1.78 -1.19
N VAL A 142 -7.86 2.02 -1.84
CA VAL A 142 -6.76 1.08 -1.94
C VAL A 142 -5.52 1.66 -1.28
N PHE A 143 -5.03 1.03 -0.21
CA PHE A 143 -3.87 1.49 0.53
C PHE A 143 -2.63 1.57 -0.35
N ARG A 144 -1.87 2.66 -0.20
CA ARG A 144 -0.60 2.91 -0.90
C ARG A 144 0.48 3.39 0.05
N SER A 145 1.72 3.47 -0.42
CA SER A 145 2.89 3.90 0.38
C SER A 145 2.87 5.43 0.61
N PRO A 146 3.76 6.01 1.45
CA PRO A 146 3.86 7.46 1.59
C PRO A 146 4.55 8.15 0.41
N THR A 147 5.23 7.40 -0.48
CA THR A 147 5.90 7.93 -1.67
C THR A 147 5.64 7.06 -2.89
N LEU A 148 5.65 7.68 -4.08
CA LEU A 148 5.57 6.94 -5.36
C LEU A 148 6.77 6.01 -5.55
N PHE A 149 7.95 6.41 -5.08
CA PHE A 149 9.14 5.56 -5.15
C PHE A 149 8.95 4.23 -4.41
N GLU A 150 8.41 4.27 -3.18
CA GLU A 150 8.13 3.06 -2.41
C GLU A 150 7.09 2.18 -3.14
N ASP A 151 6.04 2.77 -3.72
CA ASP A 151 5.06 2.04 -4.54
C ASP A 151 5.73 1.35 -5.75
N MET A 152 6.55 2.10 -6.50
CA MET A 152 7.27 1.61 -7.67
C MET A 152 8.18 0.43 -7.33
N VAL A 153 9.00 0.54 -6.29
CA VAL A 153 9.89 -0.55 -5.87
C VAL A 153 9.06 -1.75 -5.39
N LYS A 154 8.02 -1.54 -4.56
CA LYS A 154 7.15 -2.63 -4.10
C LYS A 154 6.47 -3.36 -5.26
N CYS A 155 6.06 -2.64 -6.32
CA CYS A 155 5.52 -3.24 -7.54
C CYS A 155 6.56 -4.12 -8.28
N MET A 156 7.83 -3.71 -8.30
CA MET A 156 8.91 -4.55 -8.84
C MET A 156 9.14 -5.82 -8.00
N LEU A 157 8.95 -5.75 -6.68
CA LEU A 157 9.08 -6.90 -5.78
C LEU A 157 7.97 -7.94 -5.96
N LEU A 158 6.79 -7.55 -6.47
CA LEU A 158 5.69 -8.46 -6.80
C LEU A 158 5.99 -9.32 -8.03
N CYS A 159 6.74 -8.77 -9.00
CA CYS A 159 6.96 -9.41 -10.30
C CYS A 159 7.71 -10.74 -10.17
N ASN A 160 7.18 -11.82 -10.76
CA ASN A 160 7.79 -13.17 -10.76
C ASN A 160 8.28 -13.63 -9.39
N CYS A 161 7.49 -13.37 -8.34
CA CYS A 161 7.86 -13.65 -6.97
C CYS A 161 6.72 -14.36 -6.23
N GLN A 162 7.05 -15.18 -5.25
CA GLN A 162 6.08 -15.69 -4.29
C GLN A 162 5.86 -14.63 -3.20
N TRP A 163 4.64 -14.54 -2.69
CA TRP A 163 4.27 -13.53 -1.69
C TRP A 163 5.22 -13.48 -0.49
N SER A 164 5.55 -14.63 0.10
CA SER A 164 6.47 -14.71 1.23
C SER A 164 7.85 -14.11 0.92
N ARG A 165 8.35 -14.28 -0.32
CA ARG A 165 9.62 -13.71 -0.74
C ARG A 165 9.50 -12.20 -1.00
N THR A 166 8.36 -11.73 -1.50
CA THR A 166 8.07 -10.30 -1.63
C THR A 166 8.10 -9.60 -0.27
N LEU A 167 7.47 -10.20 0.75
CA LEU A 167 7.53 -9.71 2.13
C LEU A 167 8.97 -9.64 2.65
N SER A 168 9.75 -10.72 2.50
CA SER A 168 11.16 -10.75 2.95
C SER A 168 12.05 -9.73 2.23
N MET A 169 11.86 -9.51 0.93
CA MET A 169 12.64 -8.49 0.20
C MET A 169 12.30 -7.08 0.68
N ALA A 170 11.04 -6.78 0.95
CA ALA A 170 10.62 -5.48 1.48
C ALA A 170 11.18 -5.23 2.90
N GLU A 171 11.14 -6.26 3.75
CA GLU A 171 11.72 -6.20 5.09
C GLU A 171 13.24 -5.96 5.04
N ALA A 172 13.97 -6.72 4.22
CA ALA A 172 15.41 -6.57 4.08
C ALA A 172 15.84 -5.18 3.55
N LEU A 173 15.03 -4.55 2.70
CA LEU A 173 15.27 -3.16 2.26
C LEU A 173 15.15 -2.18 3.44
N CYS A 174 14.17 -2.37 4.32
CA CYS A 174 13.98 -1.51 5.49
C CYS A 174 15.05 -1.75 6.57
N GLU A 175 15.52 -2.99 6.74
CA GLU A 175 16.70 -3.28 7.58
C GLU A 175 17.95 -2.57 7.05
N LEU A 176 18.20 -2.66 5.73
CA LEU A 176 19.32 -1.98 5.08
C LEU A 176 19.25 -0.46 5.30
N GLN A 177 18.06 0.13 5.23
CA GLN A 177 17.87 1.56 5.48
C GLN A 177 18.36 1.96 6.88
N LEU A 178 18.09 1.13 7.89
CA LEU A 178 18.56 1.36 9.25
C LEU A 178 20.10 1.26 9.33
N GLU A 179 20.69 0.26 8.67
CA GLU A 179 22.14 0.06 8.59
C GLU A 179 22.87 1.24 7.95
N LEU A 180 22.27 1.87 6.94
CA LEU A 180 22.83 3.05 6.26
C LEU A 180 22.77 4.31 7.13
N ASN A 181 21.84 4.38 8.09
CA ASN A 181 21.65 5.54 8.96
C ASN A 181 22.40 5.43 10.30
N CYS A 182 22.96 4.28 10.65
CA CYS A 182 23.76 4.13 11.87
C CYS A 182 25.17 4.71 11.70
N PRO A 183 25.61 5.69 12.51
CA PRO A 183 26.93 6.31 12.40
C PRO A 183 28.13 5.39 12.72
N SER A 184 27.91 4.13 13.08
CA SER A 184 28.96 3.20 13.56
C SER A 184 29.45 2.19 12.52
N SER A 185 28.96 2.21 11.28
CA SER A 185 29.41 1.35 10.17
C SER A 185 30.37 2.05 9.19
N ALA A 186 30.60 3.36 9.34
CA ALA A 186 31.56 4.12 8.52
C ALA A 186 33.05 3.85 8.87
N ALA A 187 33.34 2.94 9.80
CA ALA A 187 34.70 2.57 10.18
C ALA A 187 34.89 1.06 10.22
N SER A 188 34.70 0.37 9.09
CA SER A 188 35.47 -0.82 8.66
C SER A 188 34.83 -1.46 7.42
N PHE A 189 35.24 -0.97 6.23
CA PHE A 189 35.15 -1.80 5.04
C PHE A 189 36.15 -2.95 5.20
N PRO A 190 35.75 -4.23 5.18
CA PRO A 190 36.71 -5.31 5.09
C PRO A 190 37.27 -5.29 3.66
N ASP A 191 38.58 -5.08 3.57
CA ASP A 191 39.40 -5.40 2.41
C ASP A 191 39.07 -6.84 1.95
N PRO A 192 38.99 -7.15 0.63
CA PRO A 192 38.55 -8.47 0.16
C PRO A 192 39.46 -9.66 0.54
N ASP A 193 40.60 -9.44 1.20
CA ASP A 193 41.68 -10.43 1.30
C ASP A 193 41.85 -11.15 2.65
N ASN A 194 40.88 -11.08 3.58
CA ASN A 194 40.97 -11.87 4.82
C ASN A 194 39.81 -12.86 4.99
N GLN A 195 39.77 -13.86 4.12
CA GLN A 195 39.19 -15.16 4.46
C GLN A 195 40.16 -15.94 5.35
N ASN A 196 39.96 -15.91 6.66
CA ASN A 196 39.98 -17.09 7.54
C ASN A 196 39.89 -16.67 9.01
N GLN A 197 38.94 -17.30 9.71
CA GLN A 197 38.68 -17.29 11.15
C GLN A 197 37.49 -16.43 11.62
N LEU A 198 36.29 -17.01 11.49
CA LEU A 198 35.33 -17.05 12.60
C LEU A 198 34.35 -18.21 12.36
N LYS A 199 34.79 -19.43 12.69
CA LYS A 199 33.89 -20.57 12.89
C LYS A 199 33.46 -20.53 14.36
N GLY A 200 32.16 -20.35 14.60
CA GLY A 200 31.56 -20.68 15.90
C GLY A 200 30.58 -19.65 16.44
N LEU A 201 29.35 -19.62 15.89
CA LEU A 201 28.10 -19.62 16.67
C LEU A 201 26.94 -19.79 15.67
N ALA A 202 26.55 -21.04 15.42
CA ALA A 202 25.42 -21.36 14.56
C ALA A 202 24.12 -21.29 15.37
N SER A 203 23.34 -20.22 15.21
CA SER A 203 21.90 -20.25 15.48
C SER A 203 21.19 -20.73 14.22
N LYS A 204 20.48 -21.86 14.33
CA LYS A 204 19.82 -22.56 13.23
C LYS A 204 18.62 -21.75 12.70
N SER A 205 18.83 -20.93 11.68
CA SER A 205 17.75 -20.50 10.79
C SER A 205 17.47 -21.63 9.79
N GLN A 206 16.23 -22.13 9.77
CA GLN A 206 15.80 -23.19 8.87
C GLN A 206 15.80 -22.64 7.43
N HIS A 207 16.80 -23.07 6.67
CA HIS A 207 17.00 -22.74 5.27
C HIS A 207 15.88 -23.36 4.42
N PHE A 208 14.82 -22.60 4.14
CA PHE A 208 13.84 -22.97 3.11
C PHE A 208 14.14 -22.16 1.85
N THR A 209 14.78 -22.79 0.86
CA THR A 209 15.05 -22.21 -0.44
C THR A 209 14.08 -22.79 -1.49
N PRO A 210 13.02 -22.09 -1.88
CA PRO A 210 12.30 -22.42 -3.10
C PRO A 210 13.16 -21.98 -4.30
N ARG A 211 13.66 -22.95 -5.06
CA ARG A 211 14.26 -22.69 -6.38
C ARG A 211 13.13 -22.38 -7.36
N THR A 212 12.92 -21.10 -7.68
CA THR A 212 12.17 -20.69 -8.86
C THR A 212 13.16 -20.39 -9.99
N PRO A 213 13.10 -21.09 -11.14
CA PRO A 213 13.96 -20.75 -12.28
C PRO A 213 13.65 -19.34 -12.78
N ALA A 214 14.69 -18.57 -13.08
CA ALA A 214 14.55 -17.35 -13.86
C ALA A 214 14.01 -17.73 -15.26
N GLY A 215 12.74 -17.45 -15.53
CA GLY A 215 12.20 -17.55 -16.88
C GLY A 215 12.96 -16.58 -17.78
N LYS A 216 13.51 -17.07 -18.90
CA LYS A 216 14.12 -16.22 -19.92
C LYS A 216 13.04 -15.29 -20.48
N GLU A 217 13.17 -13.98 -20.26
CA GLU A 217 12.33 -12.97 -20.92
C GLU A 217 12.56 -13.07 -22.44
N LEU A 218 11.53 -13.48 -23.17
CA LEU A 218 11.50 -13.33 -24.63
C LEU A 218 11.22 -11.86 -24.92
N ARG A 219 12.19 -11.16 -25.50
CA ARG A 219 11.99 -9.83 -26.11
C ARG A 219 10.87 -9.94 -27.16
N LYS A 220 9.64 -9.57 -26.79
CA LYS A 220 8.54 -9.39 -27.74
C LYS A 220 8.43 -7.91 -28.08
N ARG A 221 8.35 -7.62 -29.38
CA ARG A 221 8.09 -6.28 -29.94
C ARG A 221 6.75 -5.76 -29.41
N ALA A 222 6.69 -4.46 -29.14
CA ALA A 222 5.51 -3.73 -28.73
C ALA A 222 4.35 -4.00 -29.72
N GLY A 223 3.37 -4.78 -29.27
CA GLY A 223 2.05 -4.82 -29.90
C GLY A 223 1.21 -3.73 -29.26
N ALA A 224 0.56 -2.91 -30.06
CA ALA A 224 -0.38 -1.90 -29.59
C ALA A 224 -1.49 -2.59 -28.76
N TYR A 225 -1.49 -2.35 -27.45
CA TYR A 225 -2.61 -2.70 -26.59
C TYR A 225 -3.69 -1.65 -26.83
N GLY A 226 -4.55 -1.92 -27.83
CA GLY A 226 -5.66 -1.04 -28.16
C GLY A 226 -6.61 -0.90 -26.98
N CYS A 227 -6.71 0.33 -26.46
CA CYS A 227 -7.83 0.77 -25.65
C CYS A 227 -9.13 0.56 -26.45
N SER A 228 -10.14 -0.08 -25.85
CA SER A 228 -11.41 -0.35 -26.52
C SER A 228 -12.08 0.97 -26.92
N ARG A 229 -12.56 1.08 -28.17
CA ARG A 229 -13.32 2.26 -28.66
C ARG A 229 -14.53 2.60 -27.78
N ASN A 230 -15.08 1.62 -27.04
CA ASN A 230 -16.17 1.83 -26.08
C ASN A 230 -15.76 2.57 -24.79
N LEU A 231 -14.46 2.64 -24.45
CA LEU A 231 -13.97 3.38 -23.29
C LEU A 231 -14.00 4.89 -23.55
N LEU A 232 -13.69 5.31 -24.79
CA LEU A 232 -13.68 6.72 -25.20
C LEU A 232 -15.08 7.34 -25.09
N GLU A 233 -16.13 6.64 -25.53
CA GLU A 233 -17.51 7.12 -25.43
C GLU A 233 -18.04 7.18 -23.99
N ARG A 234 -17.51 6.35 -23.07
CA ARG A 234 -17.99 6.26 -21.68
C ARG A 234 -17.23 7.18 -20.73
N LEU A 235 -15.95 7.45 -20.98
CA LEU A 235 -15.17 8.43 -20.22
C LEU A 235 -15.55 9.86 -20.61
N ASN A 236 -15.82 10.14 -21.90
CA ASN A 236 -16.31 11.45 -22.33
C ASN A 236 -17.66 11.82 -21.68
N LYS A 237 -18.53 10.82 -21.41
CA LYS A 237 -19.76 11.03 -20.63
C LYS A 237 -19.50 11.42 -19.17
N VAL A 238 -18.37 11.01 -18.60
CA VAL A 238 -17.97 11.44 -17.25
C VAL A 238 -17.35 12.84 -17.30
N GLU A 239 -16.59 13.16 -18.35
CA GLU A 239 -16.03 14.50 -18.57
C GLU A 239 -17.14 15.57 -18.84
N GLU A 240 -18.20 15.24 -19.60
CA GLU A 240 -19.32 16.16 -19.84
C GLU A 240 -20.17 16.46 -18.59
N ILE A 241 -20.17 15.58 -17.58
CA ILE A 241 -20.90 15.80 -16.32
C ILE A 241 -20.10 16.70 -15.34
N VAL A 242 -18.78 16.81 -15.56
CA VAL A 242 -17.88 17.63 -14.71
C VAL A 242 -17.83 19.10 -15.17
N ASP A 243 -18.34 19.41 -16.37
CA ASP A 243 -18.30 20.74 -16.97
C ASP A 243 -19.72 21.37 -17.05
N ILE A 244 -20.35 21.60 -15.89
CA ILE A 244 -21.49 22.54 -15.78
C ILE A 244 -20.99 23.82 -15.13
N ASP A 245 -20.34 24.64 -15.94
CA ASP A 245 -20.29 26.08 -15.73
C ASP A 245 -20.19 26.78 -17.09
N LYS A 246 -21.33 26.98 -17.75
CA LYS A 246 -21.51 28.10 -18.69
C LYS A 246 -22.96 28.63 -18.69
N PRO A 247 -23.12 29.97 -18.77
CA PRO A 247 -24.38 30.64 -18.47
C PRO A 247 -25.28 30.79 -19.71
N GLY A 248 -26.59 30.77 -19.47
CA GLY A 248 -27.57 31.49 -20.27
C GLY A 248 -28.35 30.66 -21.29
N VAL A 249 -29.50 30.12 -20.88
CA VAL A 249 -30.73 30.16 -21.68
C VAL A 249 -31.92 30.37 -20.75
N THR A 250 -32.61 31.47 -20.99
CA THR A 250 -33.83 31.95 -20.34
C THR A 250 -34.99 30.98 -20.57
N VAL A 251 -35.61 30.48 -19.49
CA VAL A 251 -37.02 30.04 -19.51
C VAL A 251 -37.64 30.36 -18.15
N THR A 252 -38.54 31.34 -18.12
CA THR A 252 -39.51 31.56 -17.04
C THR A 252 -40.63 30.51 -17.13
N PRO A 253 -41.24 30.14 -16.00
CA PRO A 253 -42.57 30.69 -15.76
C PRO A 253 -42.84 31.12 -14.31
N ALA A 254 -43.94 31.86 -14.20
CA ALA A 254 -44.38 32.74 -13.13
C ALA A 254 -44.96 32.08 -11.87
N PHE A 255 -45.28 32.98 -10.92
CA PHE A 255 -46.02 32.87 -9.65
C PHE A 255 -45.15 32.53 -8.42
N SER A 256 -45.18 33.23 -7.29
CA SER A 256 -45.73 34.53 -6.86
C SER A 256 -45.15 34.85 -5.48
N VAL A 257 -44.72 36.10 -5.29
CA VAL A 257 -44.80 36.98 -4.11
C VAL A 257 -44.65 36.37 -2.69
N GLY A 258 -43.64 36.86 -1.97
CA GLY A 258 -43.52 36.81 -0.51
C GLY A 258 -42.25 37.52 -0.03
N GLU A 259 -42.41 38.73 0.49
CA GLU A 259 -41.41 39.71 0.93
C GLU A 259 -40.63 39.37 2.21
N GLU A 260 -39.47 40.05 2.34
CA GLU A 260 -38.73 40.48 3.56
C GLU A 260 -38.18 39.38 4.52
N VAL A 261 -36.97 39.45 5.09
CA VAL A 261 -36.28 40.55 5.79
C VAL A 261 -34.75 40.37 5.71
N LEU A 262 -34.10 41.51 5.52
CA LEU A 262 -32.68 41.80 5.65
C LEU A 262 -32.22 41.77 7.12
N GLN A 263 -31.12 41.08 7.45
CA GLN A 263 -30.26 41.53 8.57
C GLN A 263 -28.79 41.16 8.34
N LYS A 264 -28.00 42.21 8.07
CA LYS A 264 -26.53 42.25 8.20
C LYS A 264 -26.19 42.62 9.64
N SER A 265 -25.20 41.96 10.24
CA SER A 265 -24.34 42.60 11.25
C SER A 265 -22.98 41.88 11.39
N ASN A 266 -21.98 42.53 10.82
CA ASN A 266 -20.56 42.69 11.16
C ASN A 266 -19.91 41.93 12.36
N LEU A 267 -18.74 41.35 12.06
CA LEU A 267 -17.38 41.67 12.55
C LEU A 267 -17.07 41.69 14.08
N CYS A 268 -16.24 40.72 14.53
CA CYS A 268 -15.11 40.86 15.50
C CYS A 268 -14.42 39.49 15.62
N GLN A 269 -13.19 39.24 15.13
CA GLN A 269 -11.86 39.44 15.73
C GLN A 269 -11.62 38.88 17.15
N ASP A 270 -10.66 37.93 17.18
CA ASP A 270 -9.76 37.44 18.24
C ASP A 270 -10.29 37.10 19.64
N THR A 271 -10.08 35.84 20.05
CA THR A 271 -9.06 35.50 21.06
C THR A 271 -8.87 33.99 21.18
N THR A 272 -7.60 33.57 21.18
CA THR A 272 -7.14 32.19 21.39
C THR A 272 -7.09 31.91 22.88
N GLU A 273 -7.91 31.00 23.38
CA GLU A 273 -7.80 30.48 24.76
C GLU A 273 -7.34 29.02 24.74
N VAL A 274 -6.18 28.81 25.32
CA VAL A 274 -5.53 27.54 25.61
C VAL A 274 -6.20 26.95 26.86
N TRP A 275 -6.75 25.75 26.77
CA TRP A 275 -7.30 25.04 27.92
C TRP A 275 -6.34 23.93 28.37
N GLU A 276 -5.66 24.16 29.50
CA GLU A 276 -4.92 23.12 30.25
C GLU A 276 -5.93 22.17 30.90
N VAL A 277 -5.87 20.88 30.53
CA VAL A 277 -6.60 19.82 31.22
C VAL A 277 -5.62 19.01 32.06
N SER A 278 -5.84 19.03 33.37
CA SER A 278 -5.07 18.30 34.38
C SER A 278 -5.33 16.79 34.28
N ILE A 279 -4.27 15.99 34.09
CA ILE A 279 -4.32 14.52 34.14
C ILE A 279 -3.85 14.07 35.52
N SER A 280 -4.68 13.30 36.23
CA SER A 280 -4.25 12.53 37.40
C SER A 280 -4.80 11.11 37.33
N ALA A 281 -3.91 10.15 37.02
CA ALA A 281 -3.84 8.79 37.58
C ALA A 281 -2.70 8.00 36.88
N PRO A 282 -1.73 7.43 37.61
CA PRO A 282 -0.64 6.67 37.00
C PRO A 282 -1.08 5.21 36.75
N LEU A 283 -1.17 4.82 35.48
CA LEU A 283 -1.21 3.41 35.08
C LEU A 283 0.23 2.90 34.99
N ASN A 284 0.65 2.08 35.95
CA ASN A 284 1.90 1.32 35.86
C ASN A 284 1.79 0.31 34.69
N PRO A 285 2.71 0.31 33.72
CA PRO A 285 2.74 -0.72 32.68
C PRO A 285 3.26 -2.05 33.26
N ASP A 286 2.56 -3.14 32.93
CA ASP A 286 2.96 -4.52 33.22
C ASP A 286 4.25 -4.88 32.43
N PRO A 287 5.31 -5.43 33.05
CA PRO A 287 6.58 -5.79 32.40
C PRO A 287 6.48 -6.85 31.29
N SER A 288 5.28 -7.38 31.01
CA SER A 288 5.04 -8.38 29.97
C SER A 288 4.89 -7.78 28.56
N GLU A 289 4.55 -6.49 28.44
CA GLU A 289 4.44 -5.74 27.18
C GLU A 289 5.82 -5.47 26.52
N ASP A 290 6.86 -5.27 27.33
CA ASP A 290 8.22 -4.97 26.87
C ASP A 290 8.85 -6.08 26.02
N ARG A 291 8.41 -7.34 26.19
CA ARG A 291 8.97 -8.49 25.45
C ARG A 291 8.45 -8.65 24.03
N LYS A 292 7.25 -8.11 23.70
CA LYS A 292 6.72 -8.14 22.33
C LYS A 292 7.09 -6.88 21.53
N LEU A 293 7.28 -5.75 22.19
CA LEU A 293 7.66 -4.46 21.61
C LEU A 293 9.12 -4.39 21.14
N SER A 294 10.00 -5.28 21.62
CA SER A 294 11.43 -5.25 21.32
C SER A 294 11.82 -5.53 19.85
N SER A 295 10.88 -5.94 19.00
CA SER A 295 11.13 -6.15 17.56
C SER A 295 11.06 -4.88 16.72
N PHE A 296 10.54 -3.77 17.25
CA PHE A 296 10.46 -2.50 16.51
C PHE A 296 11.82 -1.80 16.36
N ASN A 297 12.75 -2.03 17.28
CA ASN A 297 14.07 -1.37 17.28
C ASN A 297 15.01 -1.87 16.16
N GLN A 298 14.52 -2.64 15.18
CA GLN A 298 15.34 -3.27 14.15
C GLN A 298 14.89 -2.99 12.71
N LEU A 299 13.78 -2.29 12.50
CA LEU A 299 13.27 -2.00 11.16
C LEU A 299 13.31 -0.50 10.88
N GLY A 300 14.11 -0.10 9.89
CA GLY A 300 14.18 1.26 9.41
C GLY A 300 12.99 1.65 8.52
N ASN A 301 13.05 2.85 7.98
CA ASN A 301 12.13 3.29 6.94
C ASN A 301 12.39 2.53 5.63
N PHE A 302 11.51 2.67 4.64
CA PHE A 302 11.84 2.22 3.30
C PHE A 302 12.98 3.08 2.74
N PRO A 303 14.04 2.56 2.09
CA PRO A 303 15.15 3.37 1.58
C PRO A 303 14.71 4.51 0.63
N SER A 304 15.39 5.65 0.67
CA SER A 304 15.16 6.74 -0.30
C SER A 304 15.89 6.47 -1.63
N PRO A 305 15.51 7.16 -2.73
CA PRO A 305 16.26 7.09 -3.98
C PRO A 305 17.74 7.44 -3.80
N LYS A 306 18.08 8.51 -3.06
CA LYS A 306 19.47 8.90 -2.78
C LYS A 306 20.25 7.79 -2.08
N GLN A 307 19.65 7.17 -1.06
CA GLN A 307 20.28 6.07 -0.33
C GLN A 307 20.59 4.90 -1.27
N LEU A 308 19.65 4.50 -2.14
CA LEU A 308 19.85 3.36 -3.04
C LEU A 308 20.73 3.66 -4.27
N ALA A 309 20.76 4.90 -4.75
CA ALA A 309 21.53 5.29 -5.93
C ALA A 309 23.05 5.13 -5.75
N SER A 310 23.53 5.23 -4.49
CA SER A 310 24.95 5.12 -4.13
C SER A 310 25.42 3.68 -3.85
N ILE A 311 24.52 2.70 -3.84
CA ILE A 311 24.83 1.32 -3.44
C ILE A 311 25.26 0.48 -4.65
N ASP A 312 26.22 -0.43 -4.43
CA ASP A 312 26.61 -1.42 -5.42
C ASP A 312 25.50 -2.45 -5.70
N GLU A 313 25.31 -2.81 -6.96
CA GLU A 313 24.27 -3.75 -7.38
C GLU A 313 24.43 -5.14 -6.78
N SER A 314 25.66 -5.66 -6.77
CA SER A 314 25.93 -7.01 -6.26
C SER A 314 25.70 -7.07 -4.75
N PHE A 315 26.08 -6.00 -4.04
CA PHE A 315 25.81 -5.85 -2.63
C PHE A 315 24.31 -5.81 -2.35
N LEU A 316 23.56 -4.93 -3.02
CA LEU A 316 22.11 -4.81 -2.83
C LEU A 316 21.38 -6.12 -3.14
N ALA A 317 21.76 -6.79 -4.24
CA ALA A 317 21.19 -8.09 -4.64
C ALA A 317 21.39 -9.16 -3.57
N LYS A 318 22.60 -9.22 -2.98
CA LYS A 318 22.97 -10.20 -1.96
C LYS A 318 22.35 -9.87 -0.60
N ARG A 319 22.45 -8.63 -0.13
CA ARG A 319 21.96 -8.18 1.19
C ARG A 319 20.45 -8.26 1.31
N CYS A 320 19.73 -7.92 0.24
CA CYS A 320 18.26 -7.86 0.24
C CYS A 320 17.59 -9.02 -0.50
N GLY A 321 18.35 -9.99 -1.04
CA GLY A 321 17.80 -11.15 -1.74
C GLY A 321 17.03 -10.83 -3.04
N LEU A 322 17.28 -9.67 -3.63
CA LEU A 322 16.52 -9.10 -4.76
C LEU A 322 16.77 -9.84 -6.08
N GLY A 323 17.93 -10.49 -6.21
CA GLY A 323 18.39 -11.09 -7.47
C GLY A 323 18.47 -10.04 -8.57
N TYR A 324 17.95 -10.36 -9.75
CA TYR A 324 17.96 -9.47 -10.92
C TYR A 324 17.24 -8.12 -10.71
N ARG A 325 16.42 -7.98 -9.65
CA ARG A 325 15.70 -6.74 -9.36
C ARG A 325 16.61 -5.65 -8.83
N ALA A 326 17.76 -5.99 -8.26
CA ALA A 326 18.68 -5.02 -7.66
C ALA A 326 19.14 -3.96 -8.68
N GLY A 327 19.65 -4.39 -9.84
CA GLY A 327 20.08 -3.47 -10.89
C GLY A 327 18.96 -2.56 -11.39
N ARG A 328 17.75 -3.11 -11.56
CA ARG A 328 16.57 -2.33 -11.96
C ARG A 328 16.19 -1.27 -10.92
N ILE A 329 16.23 -1.62 -9.63
CA ILE A 329 15.93 -0.71 -8.52
C ILE A 329 16.99 0.40 -8.42
N ILE A 330 18.28 0.06 -8.55
CA ILE A 330 19.36 1.05 -8.56
C ILE A 330 19.24 1.98 -9.76
N LYS A 331 18.91 1.46 -10.94
CA LYS A 331 18.71 2.26 -12.14
C LYS A 331 17.52 3.23 -11.99
N LEU A 332 16.42 2.78 -11.40
CA LEU A 332 15.30 3.65 -11.04
C LEU A 332 15.73 4.76 -10.06
N ALA A 333 16.42 4.38 -8.98
CA ALA A 333 16.91 5.32 -7.97
C ALA A 333 17.84 6.38 -8.57
N LYS A 334 18.81 5.98 -9.40
CA LYS A 334 19.70 6.90 -10.14
C LYS A 334 18.92 7.81 -11.07
N GLY A 335 18.00 7.27 -11.84
CA GLY A 335 17.18 8.07 -12.76
C GLY A 335 16.36 9.15 -12.06
N ILE A 336 15.90 8.90 -10.84
CA ILE A 336 15.21 9.88 -9.99
C ILE A 336 16.19 10.93 -9.46
N VAL A 337 17.32 10.51 -8.90
CA VAL A 337 18.36 11.41 -8.34
C VAL A 337 18.95 12.32 -9.41
N GLU A 338 19.15 11.80 -10.63
CA GLU A 338 19.66 12.55 -11.78
C GLU A 338 18.57 13.43 -12.45
N GLY A 339 17.31 13.35 -12.01
CA GLY A 339 16.20 14.13 -12.54
C GLY A 339 15.60 13.63 -13.86
N SER A 340 16.08 12.52 -14.41
CA SER A 340 15.53 11.91 -15.63
C SER A 340 14.14 11.29 -15.42
N ILE A 341 13.78 10.97 -14.18
CA ILE A 341 12.46 10.46 -13.78
C ILE A 341 11.89 11.40 -12.71
N GLN A 342 10.89 12.19 -13.07
CA GLN A 342 10.30 13.20 -12.19
C GLN A 342 9.02 12.67 -11.53
N LEU A 343 9.14 12.17 -10.29
CA LEU A 343 8.00 11.56 -9.57
C LEU A 343 6.85 12.55 -9.30
N ASN A 344 7.16 13.82 -9.09
CA ASN A 344 6.16 14.86 -8.82
C ASN A 344 5.23 15.06 -10.03
N GLU A 345 5.74 14.98 -11.26
CA GLU A 345 4.92 15.07 -12.47
C GLU A 345 3.88 13.95 -12.54
N PHE A 346 4.24 12.73 -12.11
CA PHE A 346 3.29 11.61 -12.05
C PHE A 346 2.20 11.85 -11.00
N GLU A 347 2.55 12.31 -9.79
CA GLU A 347 1.56 12.56 -8.73
C GLU A 347 0.63 13.74 -9.09
N GLU A 348 1.17 14.83 -9.65
CA GLU A 348 0.40 16.00 -10.05
C GLU A 348 -0.61 15.66 -11.15
N ALA A 349 -0.19 14.89 -12.16
CA ALA A 349 -1.06 14.45 -13.26
C ALA A 349 -2.26 13.60 -12.78
N CYS A 350 -2.17 13.01 -11.58
CA CYS A 350 -3.23 12.17 -11.01
C CYS A 350 -4.28 12.94 -10.21
N SER A 351 -4.03 14.22 -9.93
CA SER A 351 -5.02 15.11 -9.33
C SER A 351 -6.25 15.26 -10.26
N ASN A 352 -6.02 15.27 -11.57
CA ASN A 352 -7.06 15.31 -12.61
C ASN A 352 -6.91 14.11 -13.57
N PRO A 353 -7.46 12.94 -13.21
CA PRO A 353 -7.29 11.73 -14.02
C PRO A 353 -8.06 11.82 -15.34
N SER A 354 -7.34 11.71 -16.46
CA SER A 354 -7.91 11.52 -17.80
C SER A 354 -7.29 10.32 -18.49
N LEU A 355 -7.93 9.82 -19.56
CA LEU A 355 -7.36 8.72 -20.35
C LEU A 355 -6.06 9.14 -21.05
N SER A 356 -5.97 10.39 -21.50
CA SER A 356 -4.74 10.91 -22.11
C SER A 356 -3.59 10.97 -21.12
N ASN A 357 -3.85 11.37 -19.87
CA ASN A 357 -2.86 11.36 -18.80
C ASN A 357 -2.40 9.91 -18.50
N TYR A 358 -3.34 8.97 -18.48
CA TYR A 358 -3.01 7.55 -18.31
C TYR A 358 -2.09 7.03 -19.43
N ASP A 359 -2.44 7.24 -20.70
CA ASP A 359 -1.67 6.71 -21.83
C ASP A 359 -0.24 7.28 -21.83
N LYS A 360 -0.11 8.60 -21.59
CA LYS A 360 1.19 9.28 -21.46
C LYS A 360 2.01 8.69 -20.32
N MET A 361 1.43 8.52 -19.13
CA MET A 361 2.14 7.95 -17.99
C MET A 361 2.49 6.48 -18.21
N ALA A 362 1.59 5.70 -18.81
CA ALA A 362 1.85 4.31 -19.14
C ALA A 362 3.01 4.17 -20.14
N GLU A 363 3.12 5.08 -21.12
CA GLU A 363 4.28 5.18 -22.01
C GLU A 363 5.55 5.50 -21.25
N GLN A 364 5.57 6.55 -20.44
CA GLN A 364 6.75 6.94 -19.65
C GLN A 364 7.21 5.83 -18.70
N LEU A 365 6.27 5.18 -18.01
CA LEU A 365 6.56 4.07 -17.11
C LEU A 365 7.14 2.87 -17.86
N ARG A 366 6.69 2.56 -19.08
CA ARG A 366 7.20 1.42 -19.88
C ARG A 366 8.65 1.60 -20.31
N GLU A 367 9.17 2.81 -20.37
CA GLU A 367 10.58 3.08 -20.68
C GLU A 367 11.51 2.78 -19.49
N ILE A 368 10.96 2.63 -18.28
CA ILE A 368 11.73 2.32 -17.07
C ILE A 368 12.09 0.82 -17.07
N ASP A 369 13.36 0.51 -16.82
CA ASP A 369 13.81 -0.88 -16.77
C ASP A 369 13.12 -1.66 -15.63
N GLY A 370 12.48 -2.77 -15.98
CA GLY A 370 11.66 -3.57 -15.07
C GLY A 370 10.17 -3.25 -15.08
N PHE A 371 9.73 -2.26 -15.85
CA PHE A 371 8.33 -1.85 -15.93
C PHE A 371 7.65 -2.49 -17.14
N GLY A 372 7.29 -3.76 -16.98
CA GLY A 372 6.39 -4.44 -17.91
C GLY A 372 4.92 -4.05 -17.67
N PRO A 373 3.98 -4.56 -18.50
CA PRO A 373 2.55 -4.24 -18.39
C PRO A 373 1.96 -4.45 -16.99
N PHE A 374 2.37 -5.52 -16.31
CA PHE A 374 1.95 -5.82 -14.94
C PHE A 374 2.44 -4.77 -13.93
N THR A 375 3.74 -4.42 -13.98
CA THR A 375 4.32 -3.42 -13.08
C THR A 375 3.68 -2.05 -13.30
N CYS A 376 3.56 -1.61 -14.57
CA CYS A 376 2.94 -0.32 -14.91
C CYS A 376 1.51 -0.23 -14.39
N ALA A 377 0.69 -1.28 -14.60
CA ALA A 377 -0.70 -1.28 -14.14
C ALA A 377 -0.80 -1.19 -12.60
N ASN A 378 0.07 -1.87 -11.85
CA ASN A 378 0.08 -1.75 -10.39
C ASN A 378 0.51 -0.35 -9.91
N VAL A 379 1.50 0.28 -10.56
CA VAL A 379 1.92 1.65 -10.22
C VAL A 379 0.83 2.66 -10.56
N LEU A 380 0.18 2.52 -11.72
CA LEU A 380 -0.94 3.37 -12.13
C LEU A 380 -2.16 3.18 -11.20
N MET A 381 -2.39 1.97 -10.70
CA MET A 381 -3.35 1.73 -9.64
C MET A 381 -2.98 2.49 -8.36
N CYS A 382 -1.70 2.47 -7.93
CA CYS A 382 -1.23 3.27 -6.79
C CYS A 382 -1.44 4.78 -7.02
N LEU A 383 -1.52 5.22 -8.27
CA LEU A 383 -1.81 6.58 -8.69
C LEU A 383 -3.32 6.88 -8.85
N GLY A 384 -4.21 5.89 -8.68
CA GLY A 384 -5.66 6.05 -8.73
C GLY A 384 -6.31 5.71 -10.08
N TYR A 385 -5.56 5.12 -11.01
CA TYR A 385 -6.11 4.59 -12.25
C TYR A 385 -6.58 3.15 -12.07
N TYR A 386 -7.90 2.97 -12.07
CA TYR A 386 -8.52 1.68 -11.79
C TYR A 386 -9.07 0.97 -13.03
N HIS A 387 -8.88 1.51 -14.24
CA HIS A 387 -9.49 0.94 -15.43
C HIS A 387 -8.73 -0.24 -16.03
N VAL A 388 -7.50 -0.50 -15.57
CA VAL A 388 -6.69 -1.65 -15.99
C VAL A 388 -6.41 -2.56 -14.80
N ILE A 389 -6.70 -3.85 -14.98
CA ILE A 389 -6.37 -4.90 -14.01
C ILE A 389 -4.96 -5.43 -14.31
N PRO A 390 -4.02 -5.40 -13.34
CA PRO A 390 -2.71 -6.02 -13.48
C PRO A 390 -2.83 -7.56 -13.52
N THR A 391 -2.92 -8.13 -14.73
CA THR A 391 -3.16 -9.56 -14.90
C THR A 391 -1.92 -10.41 -14.66
N ASP A 392 -2.10 -11.48 -13.90
CA ASP A 392 -1.03 -12.41 -13.50
C ASP A 392 -1.55 -13.84 -13.27
N SER A 393 -0.71 -14.70 -12.70
CA SER A 393 -1.12 -16.07 -12.35
C SER A 393 -2.25 -16.12 -11.32
N GLU A 394 -2.29 -15.15 -10.40
CA GLU A 394 -3.34 -15.07 -9.39
C GLU A 394 -4.68 -14.66 -9.99
N THR A 395 -4.67 -13.75 -10.96
CA THR A 395 -5.83 -13.38 -11.76
C THR A 395 -6.41 -14.61 -12.46
N ILE A 396 -5.57 -15.40 -13.14
CA ILE A 396 -6.01 -16.63 -13.83
C ILE A 396 -6.60 -17.64 -12.84
N ARG A 397 -5.98 -17.79 -11.65
CA ARG A 397 -6.52 -18.67 -10.60
C ARG A 397 -7.90 -18.21 -10.15
N HIS A 398 -8.04 -16.92 -9.89
CA HIS A 398 -9.27 -16.32 -9.40
C HIS A 398 -10.42 -16.49 -10.40
N LEU A 399 -10.19 -16.15 -11.68
CA LEU A 399 -11.15 -16.38 -12.77
C LEU A 399 -11.59 -17.85 -12.87
N LYS A 400 -10.67 -18.78 -12.66
CA LYS A 400 -11.00 -20.21 -12.66
C LYS A 400 -11.84 -20.64 -11.47
N GLN A 401 -11.55 -20.13 -10.26
CA GLN A 401 -12.19 -20.58 -9.03
C GLN A 401 -13.54 -19.91 -8.77
N VAL A 402 -13.67 -18.63 -9.12
CA VAL A 402 -14.86 -17.81 -8.84
C VAL A 402 -15.78 -17.72 -10.05
N HIS A 403 -15.21 -17.57 -11.26
CA HIS A 403 -15.99 -17.39 -12.50
C HIS A 403 -16.09 -18.64 -13.37
N ALA A 404 -15.52 -19.77 -12.92
CA ALA A 404 -15.40 -21.02 -13.69
C ALA A 404 -14.82 -20.83 -15.10
N ARG A 405 -13.97 -19.80 -15.31
CA ARG A 405 -13.33 -19.50 -16.59
C ARG A 405 -11.96 -20.17 -16.69
N THR A 406 -11.74 -20.95 -17.74
CA THR A 406 -10.42 -21.55 -18.01
C THR A 406 -9.59 -20.59 -18.85
N SER A 407 -9.04 -19.58 -18.18
CA SER A 407 -8.17 -18.58 -18.81
C SER A 407 -6.72 -19.06 -18.88
N THR A 408 -6.01 -18.57 -19.89
CA THR A 408 -4.58 -18.70 -20.12
C THR A 408 -3.98 -17.30 -20.25
N ILE A 409 -2.65 -17.20 -20.29
CA ILE A 409 -1.93 -15.93 -20.48
C ILE A 409 -2.39 -15.21 -21.76
N GLN A 410 -2.84 -15.93 -22.79
CA GLN A 410 -3.25 -15.35 -24.07
C GLN A 410 -4.67 -14.76 -24.08
N ASN A 411 -5.58 -15.27 -23.24
CA ASN A 411 -6.99 -14.86 -23.26
C ASN A 411 -7.45 -14.16 -21.97
N VAL A 412 -6.63 -14.16 -20.91
CA VAL A 412 -6.98 -13.58 -19.60
C VAL A 412 -7.49 -12.15 -19.73
N GLN A 413 -6.89 -11.31 -20.58
CA GLN A 413 -7.33 -9.93 -20.76
C GLN A 413 -8.76 -9.83 -21.31
N ARG A 414 -9.12 -10.72 -22.23
CA ARG A 414 -10.47 -10.76 -22.80
C ARG A 414 -11.49 -11.22 -21.76
N ASP A 415 -11.14 -12.22 -20.97
CA ASP A 415 -12.02 -12.75 -19.93
C ASP A 415 -12.23 -11.72 -18.80
N VAL A 416 -11.16 -11.03 -18.41
CA VAL A 416 -11.21 -9.90 -17.48
C VAL A 416 -12.14 -8.80 -18.00
N GLU A 417 -11.99 -8.39 -19.27
CA GLU A 417 -12.86 -7.38 -19.87
C GLU A 417 -14.32 -7.82 -19.90
N ASN A 418 -14.60 -9.08 -20.26
CA ASN A 418 -15.95 -9.62 -20.31
C ASN A 418 -16.64 -9.64 -18.94
N ILE A 419 -15.88 -9.84 -17.85
CA ILE A 419 -16.42 -9.95 -16.49
C ILE A 419 -16.49 -8.57 -15.83
N TYR A 420 -15.38 -7.83 -15.87
CA TYR A 420 -15.20 -6.61 -15.11
C TYR A 420 -15.41 -5.32 -15.92
N GLY A 421 -15.46 -5.38 -17.26
CA GLY A 421 -15.64 -4.19 -18.10
C GLY A 421 -16.92 -3.41 -17.82
N LYS A 422 -17.94 -4.05 -17.25
CA LYS A 422 -19.18 -3.39 -16.78
C LYS A 422 -18.96 -2.40 -15.63
N TYR A 423 -17.85 -2.51 -14.90
CA TYR A 423 -17.50 -1.63 -13.78
C TYR A 423 -16.67 -0.41 -14.19
N ALA A 424 -16.51 -0.14 -15.49
CA ALA A 424 -15.70 0.98 -15.96
C ALA A 424 -16.10 2.33 -15.33
N PRO A 425 -15.14 3.17 -14.89
CA PRO A 425 -13.68 3.00 -15.01
C PRO A 425 -13.00 2.31 -13.80
N PHE A 426 -13.76 1.59 -12.97
CA PHE A 426 -13.32 0.97 -11.71
C PHE A 426 -13.11 -0.54 -11.80
N GLN A 427 -12.72 -1.06 -12.96
CA GLN A 427 -12.53 -2.51 -13.19
C GLN A 427 -11.62 -3.15 -12.14
N PHE A 428 -10.49 -2.51 -11.81
CA PHE A 428 -9.56 -2.96 -10.79
C PHE A 428 -10.21 -3.01 -9.40
N LEU A 429 -10.97 -1.98 -8.99
CA LEU A 429 -11.59 -1.98 -7.66
C LEU A 429 -12.61 -3.11 -7.53
N ALA A 430 -13.42 -3.36 -8.56
CA ALA A 430 -14.36 -4.48 -8.55
C ALA A 430 -13.65 -5.84 -8.49
N TYR A 431 -12.63 -6.03 -9.35
CA TYR A 431 -11.80 -7.23 -9.34
C TYR A 431 -11.13 -7.45 -7.98
N TRP A 432 -10.50 -6.41 -7.44
CA TRP A 432 -9.76 -6.51 -6.19
C TRP A 432 -10.69 -6.72 -4.99
N SER A 433 -11.84 -6.05 -4.94
CA SER A 433 -12.87 -6.30 -3.92
C SER A 433 -13.28 -7.78 -3.87
N GLU A 434 -13.49 -8.41 -5.03
CA GLU A 434 -13.86 -9.82 -5.11
C GLU A 434 -12.71 -10.75 -4.71
N VAL A 435 -11.49 -10.47 -5.17
CA VAL A 435 -10.29 -11.23 -4.77
C VAL A 435 -10.05 -11.12 -3.27
N TRP A 436 -10.10 -9.90 -2.72
CA TRP A 436 -9.83 -9.61 -1.32
C TRP A 436 -10.86 -10.30 -0.42
N HIS A 437 -12.14 -10.19 -0.78
CA HIS A 437 -13.21 -10.89 -0.07
C HIS A 437 -13.02 -12.41 -0.11
N PHE A 438 -12.65 -12.97 -1.26
CA PHE A 438 -12.34 -14.40 -1.38
C PHE A 438 -11.19 -14.85 -0.47
N TYR A 439 -10.18 -13.99 -0.27
CA TYR A 439 -9.11 -14.24 0.69
C TYR A 439 -9.63 -14.20 2.13
N GLU A 440 -10.46 -13.22 2.49
CA GLU A 440 -11.03 -13.08 3.83
C GLU A 440 -11.95 -14.25 4.22
N GLU A 441 -12.74 -14.78 3.28
CA GLU A 441 -13.54 -15.99 3.51
C GLU A 441 -12.68 -17.23 3.83
N ARG A 442 -11.43 -17.26 3.37
CA ARG A 442 -10.53 -18.41 3.49
C ARG A 442 -9.62 -18.33 4.70
N PHE A 443 -9.13 -17.13 5.00
CA PHE A 443 -8.11 -16.91 6.02
C PHE A 443 -8.63 -16.12 7.24
N GLY A 444 -9.89 -15.70 7.22
CA GLY A 444 -10.43 -14.74 8.18
C GLY A 444 -10.15 -13.30 7.74
N LYS A 445 -10.72 -12.34 8.48
CA LYS A 445 -10.51 -10.92 8.20
C LYS A 445 -9.02 -10.58 8.26
N LEU A 446 -8.52 -9.97 7.20
CA LEU A 446 -7.08 -9.71 7.08
C LEU A 446 -6.62 -8.60 8.03
N SER A 447 -7.54 -7.75 8.49
CA SER A 447 -7.32 -6.74 9.53
C SER A 447 -7.24 -7.28 10.96
N GLU A 448 -7.59 -8.56 11.16
CA GLU A 448 -7.49 -9.28 12.44
C GLU A 448 -6.33 -10.30 12.41
N MET A 449 -5.63 -10.42 11.27
CA MET A 449 -4.55 -11.39 11.10
C MET A 449 -3.24 -10.88 11.72
N PRO A 450 -2.55 -11.69 12.54
CA PRO A 450 -1.25 -11.29 13.07
C PRO A 450 -0.18 -11.25 11.97
N HIS A 451 0.76 -10.30 12.08
CA HIS A 451 1.84 -10.09 11.11
C HIS A 451 2.62 -11.37 10.73
N SER A 452 2.84 -12.28 11.70
CA SER A 452 3.53 -13.56 11.46
C SER A 452 2.85 -14.47 10.43
N GLU A 453 1.56 -14.26 10.17
CA GLU A 453 0.73 -15.07 9.30
C GLU A 453 0.55 -14.47 7.89
N TYR A 454 0.98 -13.23 7.62
CA TYR A 454 0.82 -12.61 6.29
C TYR A 454 1.41 -13.44 5.14
N LYS A 455 2.53 -14.14 5.39
CA LYS A 455 3.14 -15.06 4.41
C LYS A 455 2.25 -16.24 4.02
N LEU A 456 1.22 -16.53 4.80
CA LEU A 456 0.29 -17.63 4.56
C LEU A 456 -0.77 -17.28 3.52
N ILE A 457 -0.98 -16.00 3.24
CA ILE A 457 -1.97 -15.49 2.29
C ILE A 457 -1.48 -15.75 0.86
N THR A 458 -1.61 -17.00 0.42
CA THR A 458 -1.20 -17.44 -0.91
C THR A 458 -2.14 -18.50 -1.45
N ALA A 459 -2.27 -18.55 -2.77
CA ALA A 459 -2.95 -19.61 -3.49
C ALA A 459 -2.49 -21.04 -3.09
N ALA A 460 -1.23 -21.21 -2.72
CA ALA A 460 -0.70 -22.50 -2.30
C ALA A 460 -1.36 -23.02 -1.01
N ASN A 461 -1.65 -22.10 -0.08
CA ASN A 461 -2.27 -22.42 1.21
C ASN A 461 -3.80 -22.49 1.16
N MET A 462 -4.42 -22.06 0.06
CA MET A 462 -5.86 -22.25 -0.18
C MET A 462 -6.24 -23.68 -0.56
N ARG A 463 -5.28 -24.52 -0.95
CA ARG A 463 -5.55 -25.90 -1.37
C ARG A 463 -6.02 -26.69 -0.15
N ARG A 464 -7.24 -27.22 -0.17
CA ARG A 464 -7.73 -28.17 0.85
C ARG A 464 -6.65 -29.25 1.05
N LYS A 465 -6.21 -29.47 2.29
CA LYS A 465 -5.47 -30.68 2.64
C LYS A 465 -6.30 -31.85 2.11
N ARG A 466 -5.77 -32.59 1.14
CA ARG A 466 -6.36 -33.89 0.77
C ARG A 466 -6.49 -34.66 2.08
N ASN A 467 -7.72 -34.96 2.50
CA ASN A 467 -7.97 -35.79 3.66
C ASN A 467 -7.01 -36.98 3.58
N GLY A 468 -6.16 -37.10 4.61
CA GLY A 468 -5.22 -38.19 4.73
C GLY A 468 -5.96 -39.49 4.51
N LYS A 469 -5.37 -40.40 3.73
CA LYS A 469 -5.88 -41.73 3.44
C LYS A 469 -6.52 -42.30 4.71
N CYS A 470 -7.84 -42.43 4.72
CA CYS A 470 -8.53 -43.26 5.69
C CYS A 470 -7.92 -44.66 5.50
N LYS A 471 -7.07 -45.10 6.43
CA LYS A 471 -6.54 -46.46 6.43
C LYS A 471 -7.76 -47.37 6.49
N LYS A 472 -8.11 -48.03 5.38
CA LYS A 472 -9.01 -49.17 5.39
C LYS A 472 -8.44 -50.16 6.40
N LEU A 473 -9.08 -50.26 7.56
CA LEU A 473 -8.92 -51.40 8.46
C LEU A 473 -9.37 -52.63 7.66
N LYS A 474 -8.41 -53.50 7.31
CA LYS A 474 -8.70 -54.81 6.74
C LYS A 474 -9.39 -55.62 7.84
N ILE A 475 -10.68 -55.88 7.65
CA ILE A 475 -11.36 -56.97 8.35
C ILE A 475 -10.79 -58.26 7.76
N ALA A 476 -10.08 -59.03 8.56
CA ALA A 476 -9.57 -60.35 8.19
C ALA A 476 -10.75 -61.33 8.15
N SER A 477 -11.04 -61.88 6.98
CA SER A 477 -11.91 -63.04 6.81
C SER A 477 -11.20 -64.27 7.37
N THR A 478 -11.84 -64.89 8.35
CA THR A 478 -11.53 -66.17 8.96
C THR A 478 -11.42 -67.29 7.93
N GLU A 479 -10.26 -67.95 7.86
CA GLU A 479 -10.12 -69.28 7.28
C GLU A 479 -10.72 -70.32 8.25
N LYS A 480 -11.65 -71.12 7.75
CA LYS A 480 -12.04 -72.41 8.33
C LYS A 480 -11.27 -73.51 7.58
N LEU A 481 -10.63 -74.44 8.28
CA LEU A 481 -10.98 -75.89 8.30
C LEU A 481 -9.84 -76.79 8.82
N GLY A 482 -10.19 -77.68 9.76
CA GLY A 482 -9.59 -79.00 10.05
C GLY A 482 -8.28 -78.96 10.84
N VAL A 483 -8.17 -79.52 12.05
CA VAL A 483 -8.53 -80.87 12.52
C VAL A 483 -8.91 -80.81 14.00
#